data_AF-A0A6J4WZK9-F1
#
_entry.id   AF-A0A6J4WZK9-F1
#
_cell.length_a   1.000
_cell.length_b   1.000
_cell.length_c   1.000
_cell.angle_alpha   90.00
_cell.angle_beta   90.00
_cell.angle_gamma   90.00
#
_symmetry.space_group_name_H-M   'P 1'
#
loop_
_entity.id
_entity.type
_entity.pdbx_description
1 polymer ?
#
loop_
_entity_poly.entity_id
_entity_poly.type
_entity_poly.pdbx_seq_one_letter_code
_entity_poly.pdbx_strand_id
1 'polypeptide(L)'
;MSFKENLLKKIQISQLTRKVLASFGSPESASKIDKDAMRSLLDMSPYLYHRERDLDLFIEKLDGEQSKILVLDNELPIYRTTVEDVAIRKSPYTKEMLSIGNIIKILKDSDVKISRREESVQIIQKECIDRLDLSYNASDIEMIAKEGADSLENGYTDGILESLAFFAELLGYQPAPKAFRIRHHEIVGAVTEKQGGQIWYGPAVVLSLIDNSLGMIEDKISSLDKAKIEHFQQVAQGKEKPSVEGKEVFRYLTDAVLMQ
;
A
#
# COMPACT_ATOMS: atom_id res chain seq x y z
N MET A 1 0.52 20.10 -6.09
CA MET A 1 -0.13 19.32 -5.03
C MET A 1 0.59 19.65 -3.74
N SER A 2 -0.15 19.82 -2.64
CA SER A 2 0.47 19.98 -1.32
C SER A 2 1.13 18.68 -0.86
N PHE A 3 2.00 18.75 0.14
CA PHE A 3 2.57 17.56 0.77
C PHE A 3 1.47 16.58 1.21
N LYS A 4 0.43 17.09 1.90
CA LYS A 4 -0.71 16.30 2.37
C LYS A 4 -1.40 15.54 1.21
N GLU A 5 -1.65 16.20 0.09
CA GLU A 5 -2.26 15.58 -1.09
C GLU A 5 -1.37 14.47 -1.68
N ASN A 6 -0.05 14.70 -1.76
CA ASN A 6 0.89 13.69 -2.23
C ASN A 6 0.99 12.50 -1.26
N LEU A 7 0.98 12.75 0.05
CA LEU A 7 0.99 11.71 1.07
C LEU A 7 -0.29 10.87 1.02
N LEU A 8 -1.45 11.50 0.85
CA LEU A 8 -2.72 10.80 0.66
C LEU A 8 -2.68 9.88 -0.57
N LYS A 9 -2.14 10.37 -1.69
CA LYS A 9 -1.93 9.55 -2.89
C LYS A 9 -1.01 8.37 -2.64
N LYS A 10 0.10 8.57 -1.92
CA LYS A 10 1.04 7.48 -1.54
C LYS A 10 0.33 6.38 -0.73
N ILE A 11 -0.50 6.76 0.24
CA ILE A 11 -1.29 5.83 1.04
C ILE A 11 -2.27 5.06 0.15
N GLN A 12 -2.99 5.76 -0.74
CA GLN A 12 -3.93 5.16 -1.67
C GLN A 12 -3.25 4.15 -2.62
N ILE A 13 -2.09 4.52 -3.20
CA ILE A 13 -1.27 3.64 -4.04
C ILE A 13 -0.89 2.37 -3.26
N SER A 14 -0.46 2.51 -2.01
CA SER A 14 -0.04 1.39 -1.17
C SER A 14 -1.20 0.49 -0.74
N GLN A 15 -2.40 1.04 -0.53
CA GLN A 15 -3.61 0.27 -0.27
C GLN A 15 -4.06 -0.53 -1.49
N LEU A 16 -4.12 0.10 -2.67
CA LEU A 16 -4.47 -0.58 -3.92
C LEU A 16 -3.46 -1.67 -4.26
N THR A 17 -2.17 -1.39 -4.10
CA THR A 17 -1.10 -2.39 -4.28
C THR A 17 -1.32 -3.60 -3.38
N ARG A 18 -1.54 -3.40 -2.07
CA ARG A 18 -1.83 -4.50 -1.14
C ARG A 18 -3.07 -5.29 -1.53
N LYS A 19 -4.13 -4.61 -2.01
CA LYS A 19 -5.37 -5.26 -2.46
C LYS A 19 -5.14 -6.14 -3.69
N VAL A 20 -4.40 -5.64 -4.69
CA VAL A 20 -4.02 -6.43 -5.88
C VAL A 20 -3.13 -7.60 -5.47
N LEU A 21 -2.11 -7.39 -4.64
CA LEU A 21 -1.20 -8.44 -4.19
C LEU A 21 -1.94 -9.55 -3.42
N ALA A 22 -2.87 -9.18 -2.53
CA ALA A 22 -3.68 -10.13 -1.78
C ALA A 22 -4.68 -10.92 -2.65
N SER A 23 -5.00 -10.42 -3.84
CA SER A 23 -5.90 -11.08 -4.79
C SER A 23 -5.21 -12.17 -5.63
N PHE A 24 -3.87 -12.21 -5.64
CA PHE A 24 -3.15 -13.32 -6.26
C PHE A 24 -3.48 -14.62 -5.53
N GLY A 25 -4.07 -15.55 -6.27
CA GLY A 25 -4.29 -16.91 -5.76
C GLY A 25 -2.98 -17.66 -5.55
N SER A 26 -3.03 -18.72 -4.73
CA SER A 26 -2.03 -19.78 -4.74
C SER A 26 -1.79 -20.27 -6.18
N PRO A 27 -0.57 -20.72 -6.53
CA PRO A 27 -0.25 -21.18 -7.89
C PRO A 27 -1.23 -22.22 -8.47
N GLU A 28 -1.91 -22.98 -7.61
CA GLU A 28 -2.88 -24.03 -7.96
C GLU A 28 -4.33 -23.54 -8.08
N SER A 29 -4.65 -22.30 -7.68
CA SER A 29 -6.01 -21.77 -7.76
C SER A 29 -6.19 -20.90 -8.99
N ALA A 30 -7.31 -21.10 -9.70
CA ALA A 30 -7.76 -20.26 -10.80
C ALA A 30 -8.26 -18.88 -10.32
N SER A 31 -7.68 -18.34 -9.23
CA SER A 31 -8.09 -17.06 -8.64
C SER A 31 -7.87 -15.96 -9.65
N LYS A 32 -8.93 -15.19 -9.91
CA LYS A 32 -8.86 -13.98 -10.71
C LYS A 32 -8.31 -12.87 -9.83
N ILE A 33 -7.31 -12.17 -10.33
CA ILE A 33 -6.80 -10.97 -9.67
C ILE A 33 -7.90 -9.90 -9.59
N ASP A 34 -7.76 -8.97 -8.66
CA ASP A 34 -8.61 -7.78 -8.58
C ASP A 34 -8.21 -6.79 -9.68
N LYS A 35 -8.78 -6.99 -10.87
CA LYS A 35 -8.53 -6.16 -12.05
C LYS A 35 -8.99 -4.71 -11.86
N ASP A 36 -10.04 -4.48 -11.07
CA ASP A 36 -10.56 -3.13 -10.85
C ASP A 36 -9.63 -2.34 -9.94
N ALA A 37 -9.09 -2.97 -8.88
CA ALA A 37 -8.04 -2.36 -8.07
C ALA A 37 -6.77 -2.08 -8.90
N MET A 38 -6.39 -2.99 -9.81
CA MET A 38 -5.25 -2.78 -10.69
C MET A 38 -5.48 -1.63 -11.68
N ARG A 39 -6.69 -1.51 -12.25
CA ARG A 39 -7.06 -0.36 -13.09
C ARG A 39 -6.96 0.95 -12.33
N SER A 40 -7.50 1.03 -11.11
CA SER A 40 -7.38 2.23 -10.28
C SER A 40 -5.92 2.58 -9.95
N LEU A 41 -5.04 1.59 -9.78
CA LEU A 41 -3.61 1.82 -9.61
C LEU A 41 -2.98 2.38 -10.89
N LEU A 42 -3.34 1.85 -12.05
CA LEU A 42 -2.86 2.28 -13.36
C LEU A 42 -3.37 3.66 -13.75
N ASP A 43 -4.57 4.06 -13.34
CA ASP A 43 -5.10 5.41 -13.57
C ASP A 43 -4.27 6.50 -12.87
N MET A 44 -3.51 6.13 -11.82
CA MET A 44 -2.57 7.02 -11.14
C MET A 44 -1.15 6.97 -11.73
N SER A 45 -0.89 6.03 -12.62
CA SER A 45 0.40 5.76 -13.25
C SER A 45 0.58 6.56 -14.55
N PRO A 46 1.77 6.57 -15.18
CA PRO A 46 1.96 7.21 -16.49
C PRO A 46 1.39 6.39 -17.67
N TYR A 47 0.87 5.19 -17.43
CA TYR A 47 0.43 4.30 -18.50
C TYR A 47 -0.91 4.76 -19.06
N LEU A 48 -1.01 4.75 -20.38
CA LEU A 48 -2.24 5.05 -21.09
C LEU A 48 -2.96 3.76 -21.46
N TYR A 49 -4.25 3.72 -21.17
CA TYR A 49 -5.10 2.61 -21.59
C TYR A 49 -5.22 2.57 -23.12
N HIS A 50 -5.02 1.37 -23.68
CA HIS A 50 -5.19 1.06 -25.09
C HIS A 50 -5.85 -0.31 -25.22
N ARG A 51 -6.85 -0.42 -26.10
CA ARG A 51 -7.47 -1.70 -26.38
C ARG A 51 -6.98 -2.22 -27.73
N GLU A 52 -6.39 -3.41 -27.73
CA GLU A 52 -5.88 -4.06 -28.92
C GLU A 52 -6.48 -5.46 -29.02
N ARG A 53 -7.25 -5.74 -30.08
CA ARG A 53 -7.99 -7.02 -30.23
C ARG A 53 -8.91 -7.26 -29.00
N ASP A 54 -8.70 -8.36 -28.29
CA ASP A 54 -9.36 -8.71 -27.02
C ASP A 54 -8.52 -8.40 -25.78
N LEU A 55 -7.39 -7.70 -25.93
CA LEU A 55 -6.48 -7.34 -24.85
C LEU A 55 -6.75 -5.93 -24.33
N ASP A 56 -6.84 -5.81 -23.01
CA ASP A 56 -6.75 -4.53 -22.29
C ASP A 56 -5.27 -4.26 -22.00
N LEU A 57 -4.69 -3.26 -22.68
CA LEU A 57 -3.28 -2.89 -22.55
C LEU A 57 -3.13 -1.54 -21.85
N PHE A 58 -2.03 -1.38 -21.13
CA PHE A 58 -1.61 -0.13 -20.52
C PHE A 58 -0.19 0.15 -21.01
N ILE A 59 0.02 1.32 -21.60
CA ILE A 59 1.23 1.64 -22.37
C ILE A 59 1.92 2.86 -21.80
N GLU A 60 3.19 2.70 -21.42
CA GLU A 60 4.13 3.79 -21.17
C GLU A 60 5.11 3.84 -22.35
N LYS A 61 5.14 4.95 -23.08
CA LYS A 61 6.07 5.14 -24.21
C LYS A 61 7.49 5.32 -23.68
N LEU A 62 8.44 4.60 -24.28
CA LEU A 62 9.86 4.78 -24.04
C LEU A 62 10.50 5.54 -25.22
N ASP A 63 11.76 5.95 -25.07
CA ASP A 63 12.50 6.56 -26.18
C ASP A 63 12.66 5.57 -27.35
N GLY A 64 12.18 5.98 -28.54
CA GLY A 64 12.21 5.18 -29.77
C GLY A 64 10.88 4.47 -30.08
N GLU A 65 10.97 3.32 -30.76
CA GLU A 65 9.81 2.52 -31.21
C GLU A 65 9.31 1.53 -30.13
N GLN A 66 10.01 1.41 -28.99
CA GLN A 66 9.64 0.49 -27.92
C GLN A 66 8.76 1.16 -26.88
N SER A 67 7.85 0.40 -26.29
CA SER A 67 7.05 0.83 -25.16
C SER A 67 7.10 -0.20 -24.04
N LYS A 68 6.85 0.25 -22.82
CA LYS A 68 6.57 -0.63 -21.69
C LYS A 68 5.06 -0.90 -21.67
N ILE A 69 4.67 -2.15 -21.84
CA ILE A 69 3.28 -2.55 -22.06
C ILE A 69 2.87 -3.53 -20.97
N LEU A 70 1.94 -3.13 -20.13
CA LEU A 70 1.28 -4.02 -19.18
C LEU A 70 0.00 -4.59 -19.82
N VAL A 71 -0.17 -5.91 -19.73
CA VAL A 71 -1.41 -6.58 -20.13
C VAL A 71 -2.27 -6.82 -18.89
N LEU A 72 -3.52 -6.35 -18.90
CA LEU A 72 -4.46 -6.53 -17.79
C LEU A 72 -5.11 -7.94 -17.81
N ASP A 73 -4.28 -8.97 -17.68
CA ASP A 73 -4.68 -10.36 -17.47
C ASP A 73 -4.36 -10.84 -16.03
N ASN A 74 -4.58 -12.11 -15.71
CA ASN A 74 -4.34 -12.64 -14.37
C ASN A 74 -2.85 -12.73 -13.98
N GLU A 75 -1.94 -12.64 -14.94
CA GLU A 75 -0.50 -12.68 -14.70
C GLU A 75 0.13 -11.28 -14.69
N LEU A 76 -0.58 -10.25 -15.12
CA LEU A 76 -0.09 -8.86 -15.23
C LEU A 76 1.32 -8.77 -15.85
N PRO A 77 1.60 -9.40 -17.00
CA PRO A 77 2.92 -9.33 -17.59
C PRO A 77 3.21 -7.90 -18.07
N ILE A 78 4.45 -7.45 -17.81
CA ILE A 78 4.99 -6.22 -18.39
C ILE A 78 5.98 -6.61 -19.47
N TYR A 79 5.79 -6.09 -20.67
CA TYR A 79 6.68 -6.29 -21.81
C TYR A 79 7.41 -5.01 -22.18
N ARG A 80 8.61 -5.14 -22.77
CA ARG A 80 9.31 -4.06 -23.47
C ARG A 80 9.37 -4.41 -24.96
N THR A 81 8.37 -3.98 -25.71
CA THR A 81 8.23 -4.26 -27.15
C THR A 81 7.16 -3.34 -27.76
N THR A 82 6.65 -3.66 -28.95
CA THR A 82 5.54 -2.92 -29.59
C THR A 82 4.17 -3.55 -29.27
N VAL A 83 3.09 -2.79 -29.46
CA VAL A 83 1.73 -3.28 -29.25
C VAL A 83 1.42 -4.48 -30.15
N GLU A 84 1.87 -4.45 -31.40
CA GLU A 84 1.68 -5.54 -32.35
C GLU A 84 2.39 -6.82 -31.93
N ASP A 85 3.61 -6.72 -31.39
CA ASP A 85 4.35 -7.89 -30.92
C ASP A 85 3.67 -8.52 -29.69
N VAL A 86 3.12 -7.71 -28.77
CA VAL A 86 2.29 -8.21 -27.66
C VAL A 86 1.02 -8.90 -28.18
N ALA A 87 0.33 -8.27 -29.14
CA ALA A 87 -0.90 -8.81 -29.71
C ALA A 87 -0.68 -10.17 -30.41
N ILE A 88 0.42 -10.33 -31.15
CA ILE A 88 0.79 -11.62 -31.76
C ILE A 88 1.07 -12.67 -30.67
N ARG A 89 1.72 -12.31 -29.57
CA ARG A 89 2.08 -13.28 -28.51
C ARG A 89 0.89 -13.73 -27.68
N LYS A 90 -0.06 -12.82 -27.40
CA LYS A 90 -1.17 -13.08 -26.45
C LYS A 90 -2.52 -13.34 -27.12
N SER A 91 -2.75 -12.81 -28.32
CA SER A 91 -3.98 -13.00 -29.08
C SER A 91 -3.72 -13.09 -30.58
N PRO A 92 -2.97 -14.11 -31.05
CA PRO A 92 -2.65 -14.27 -32.47
C PRO A 92 -3.89 -14.63 -33.30
N TYR A 93 -3.99 -14.06 -34.49
CA TYR A 93 -4.94 -14.55 -35.49
C TYR A 93 -4.48 -15.88 -36.09
N THR A 94 -5.44 -16.68 -36.59
CA THR A 94 -5.15 -18.01 -37.17
C THR A 94 -4.06 -17.98 -38.25
N LYS A 95 -4.01 -16.93 -39.08
CA LYS A 95 -2.96 -16.78 -40.11
C LYS A 95 -1.59 -16.50 -39.51
N GLU A 96 -1.52 -15.75 -38.41
CA GLU A 96 -0.27 -15.43 -37.72
C GLU A 96 0.33 -16.67 -37.04
N MET A 97 -0.52 -17.58 -36.54
CA MET A 97 -0.12 -18.85 -35.92
C MET A 97 0.55 -19.84 -36.88
N LEU A 98 0.39 -19.68 -38.20
CA LEU A 98 0.96 -20.60 -39.20
C LEU A 98 2.42 -20.28 -39.58
N SER A 99 2.91 -19.11 -39.19
CA SER A 99 4.31 -18.71 -39.42
C SER A 99 5.21 -19.30 -38.33
N ILE A 100 6.21 -20.11 -38.71
CA ILE A 100 7.16 -20.75 -37.78
C ILE A 100 7.83 -19.72 -36.85
N GLY A 101 8.19 -18.55 -37.39
CA GLY A 101 8.79 -17.47 -36.59
C GLY A 101 7.85 -16.93 -35.52
N ASN A 102 6.55 -16.80 -35.83
CA ASN A 102 5.55 -16.34 -34.86
C ASN A 102 5.23 -17.42 -33.82
N ILE A 103 5.22 -18.70 -34.21
CA ILE A 103 5.06 -19.81 -33.26
C ILE A 103 6.12 -19.74 -32.17
N ILE A 104 7.39 -19.49 -32.54
CA ILE A 104 8.48 -19.34 -31.56
C ILE A 104 8.22 -18.16 -30.61
N LYS A 105 7.77 -17.02 -31.13
CA LYS A 105 7.43 -15.84 -30.32
C LYS A 105 6.27 -16.08 -29.35
N ILE A 106 5.23 -16.78 -29.80
CA ILE A 106 4.05 -17.12 -28.99
C ILE A 106 4.44 -18.08 -27.86
N LEU A 107 5.30 -19.06 -28.15
CA LEU A 107 5.74 -20.05 -27.16
C LEU A 107 6.79 -19.52 -26.18
N LYS A 108 7.58 -18.52 -26.58
CA LYS A 108 8.66 -17.96 -25.77
C LYS A 108 8.62 -16.43 -25.78
N ASP A 109 8.34 -15.87 -24.62
CA ASP A 109 8.22 -14.42 -24.39
C ASP A 109 9.33 -13.85 -23.49
N SER A 110 10.29 -14.69 -23.07
CA SER A 110 11.37 -14.31 -22.14
C SER A 110 12.32 -13.25 -22.71
N ASP A 111 12.31 -13.05 -24.02
CA ASP A 111 13.11 -12.04 -24.74
C ASP A 111 12.55 -10.62 -24.57
N VAL A 112 11.25 -10.49 -24.32
CA VAL A 112 10.54 -9.19 -24.26
C VAL A 112 9.85 -8.95 -22.92
N LYS A 113 9.58 -9.99 -22.12
CA LYS A 113 8.93 -9.87 -20.82
C LYS A 113 9.91 -9.36 -19.77
N ILE A 114 9.52 -8.28 -19.10
CA ILE A 114 10.26 -7.64 -18.01
C ILE A 114 9.91 -8.33 -16.69
N SER A 115 8.61 -8.46 -16.40
CA SER A 115 8.11 -8.93 -15.11
C SER A 115 6.75 -9.59 -15.26
N ARG A 116 6.30 -10.23 -14.19
CA ARG A 116 4.92 -10.73 -14.05
C ARG A 116 4.49 -10.74 -12.59
N ARG A 117 3.18 -10.81 -12.38
CA ARG A 117 2.50 -10.99 -11.10
C ARG A 117 2.95 -9.95 -10.06
N GLU A 118 3.43 -10.39 -8.91
CA GLU A 118 3.78 -9.55 -7.77
C GLU A 118 4.86 -8.51 -8.14
N GLU A 119 5.83 -8.91 -8.96
CA GLU A 119 6.91 -8.03 -9.45
C GLU A 119 6.36 -6.89 -10.33
N SER A 120 5.38 -7.18 -11.19
CA SER A 120 4.73 -6.15 -12.01
C SER A 120 4.01 -5.13 -11.16
N VAL A 121 3.28 -5.57 -10.13
CA VAL A 121 2.56 -4.65 -9.23
C VAL A 121 3.54 -3.76 -8.48
N GLN A 122 4.68 -4.31 -8.02
CA GLN A 122 5.73 -3.54 -7.35
C GLN A 122 6.40 -2.52 -8.27
N ILE A 123 6.62 -2.85 -9.55
CA ILE A 123 7.13 -1.89 -10.55
C ILE A 123 6.17 -0.71 -10.69
N ILE A 124 4.88 -0.99 -10.92
CA ILE A 124 3.86 0.07 -11.05
C ILE A 124 3.75 0.90 -9.77
N GLN A 125 3.73 0.25 -8.59
CA GLN A 125 3.70 0.94 -7.31
C GLN A 125 4.87 1.93 -7.18
N LYS A 126 6.08 1.47 -7.48
CA LYS A 126 7.28 2.29 -7.42
C LYS A 126 7.20 3.46 -8.40
N GLU A 127 6.83 3.22 -9.65
CA GLU A 127 6.67 4.25 -10.68
C GLU A 127 5.63 5.31 -10.30
N CYS A 128 4.55 4.91 -9.61
CA CYS A 128 3.57 5.86 -9.08
C CYS A 128 4.13 6.69 -7.92
N ILE A 129 4.86 6.07 -6.98
CA ILE A 129 5.42 6.75 -5.80
C ILE A 129 6.57 7.70 -6.18
N ASP A 130 7.47 7.28 -7.07
CA ASP A 130 8.64 8.06 -7.51
C ASP A 130 8.25 9.39 -8.18
N ARG A 131 6.99 9.54 -8.60
CA ARG A 131 6.43 10.76 -9.19
C ARG A 131 5.83 11.73 -8.17
N LEU A 132 5.66 11.30 -6.92
CA LEU A 132 5.10 12.13 -5.86
C LEU A 132 6.22 12.95 -5.21
N ASP A 133 5.97 14.25 -5.02
CA ASP A 133 6.82 15.06 -4.16
C ASP A 133 6.41 14.84 -2.70
N LEU A 134 7.17 13.99 -2.01
CA LEU A 134 6.96 13.64 -0.61
C LEU A 134 7.91 14.40 0.32
N SER A 135 8.59 15.45 -0.18
CA SER A 135 9.35 16.33 0.69
C SER A 135 8.40 17.12 1.60
N TYR A 136 8.78 17.28 2.86
CA TYR A 136 8.01 18.01 3.86
C TYR A 136 8.91 18.86 4.73
N ASN A 137 8.32 19.86 5.37
CA ASN A 137 8.93 20.64 6.44
C ASN A 137 8.11 20.51 7.74
N ALA A 138 8.60 21.12 8.81
CA ALA A 138 7.93 21.04 10.12
C ALA A 138 6.48 21.56 10.10
N SER A 139 6.21 22.64 9.36
CA SER A 139 4.86 23.21 9.29
C SER A 139 3.84 22.29 8.61
N ASP A 140 4.28 21.45 7.66
CA ASP A 140 3.42 20.45 7.05
C ASP A 140 2.98 19.39 8.07
N ILE A 141 3.90 18.97 8.96
CA ILE A 141 3.62 17.98 10.01
C ILE A 141 2.73 18.59 11.11
N GLU A 142 3.03 19.82 11.53
CA GLU A 142 2.21 20.56 12.49
C GLU A 142 0.78 20.77 11.99
N MET A 143 0.58 20.98 10.68
CA MET A 143 -0.75 21.09 10.09
C MET A 143 -1.54 19.78 10.23
N ILE A 144 -0.93 18.63 9.93
CA ILE A 144 -1.56 17.31 10.11
C ILE A 144 -1.91 17.07 11.59
N ALA A 145 -1.00 17.42 12.51
CA ALA A 145 -1.23 17.30 13.94
C ALA A 145 -2.42 18.15 14.41
N LYS A 146 -2.49 19.39 13.93
CA LYS A 146 -3.57 20.32 14.26
C LYS A 146 -4.91 19.82 13.74
N GLU A 147 -4.99 19.39 12.49
CA GLU A 147 -6.22 18.85 11.91
C GLU A 147 -6.72 17.60 12.66
N GLY A 148 -5.81 16.73 13.09
CA GLY A 148 -6.12 15.58 13.92
C GLY A 148 -6.64 15.96 15.30
N ALA A 149 -5.99 16.93 15.96
CA ALA A 149 -6.43 17.46 17.24
C ALA A 149 -7.81 18.13 17.14
N ASP A 150 -8.03 18.97 16.13
CA ASP A 150 -9.30 19.63 15.86
C ASP A 150 -10.40 18.58 15.57
N SER A 151 -10.09 17.52 14.83
CA SER A 151 -11.04 16.42 14.57
C SER A 151 -11.40 15.67 15.84
N LEU A 152 -10.43 15.44 16.74
CA LEU A 152 -10.64 14.83 18.04
C LEU A 152 -11.55 15.68 18.93
N GLU A 153 -11.34 17.00 18.97
CA GLU A 153 -12.21 17.93 19.71
C GLU A 153 -13.65 17.91 19.25
N ASN A 154 -13.83 17.86 17.93
CA ASN A 154 -15.15 17.90 17.30
C ASN A 154 -15.81 16.52 17.24
N GLY A 155 -15.15 15.46 17.72
CA GLY A 155 -15.65 14.08 17.66
C GLY A 155 -15.76 13.52 16.24
N TYR A 156 -15.01 14.07 15.28
CA TYR A 156 -15.02 13.65 13.88
C TYR A 156 -14.05 12.47 13.65
N THR A 157 -14.55 11.25 13.84
CA THR A 157 -13.75 10.01 13.78
C THR A 157 -12.95 9.85 12.50
N ASP A 158 -13.54 10.16 11.33
CA ASP A 158 -12.85 10.01 10.04
C ASP A 158 -11.65 10.95 9.93
N GLY A 159 -11.75 12.19 10.44
CA GLY A 159 -10.62 13.14 10.45
C GLY A 159 -9.49 12.72 11.39
N ILE A 160 -9.82 12.07 12.51
CA ILE A 160 -8.83 11.47 13.42
C ILE A 160 -8.10 10.33 12.69
N LEU A 161 -8.85 9.41 12.07
CA LEU A 161 -8.30 8.28 11.33
C LEU A 161 -7.42 8.72 10.17
N GLU A 162 -7.82 9.74 9.42
CA GLU A 162 -7.03 10.31 8.34
C GLU A 162 -5.68 10.82 8.87
N SER A 163 -5.70 11.61 9.94
CA SER A 163 -4.50 12.17 10.56
C SER A 163 -3.57 11.07 11.10
N LEU A 164 -4.13 10.05 11.76
CA LEU A 164 -3.37 8.89 12.21
C LEU A 164 -2.78 8.07 11.06
N ALA A 165 -3.48 7.97 9.92
CA ALA A 165 -2.96 7.29 8.74
C ALA A 165 -1.74 8.03 8.16
N PHE A 166 -1.74 9.37 8.14
CA PHE A 166 -0.56 10.14 7.74
C PHE A 166 0.63 9.92 8.67
N PHE A 167 0.42 10.00 9.98
CA PHE A 167 1.49 9.72 10.94
C PHE A 167 1.98 8.28 10.85
N ALA A 168 1.09 7.32 10.64
CA ALA A 168 1.49 5.93 10.48
C ALA A 168 2.36 5.73 9.23
N GLU A 169 2.03 6.39 8.12
CA GLU A 169 2.82 6.33 6.89
C GLU A 169 4.19 7.00 7.07
N LEU A 170 4.26 8.14 7.77
CA LEU A 170 5.50 8.86 8.06
C LEU A 170 6.42 8.10 9.02
N LEU A 171 5.85 7.46 10.05
CA LEU A 171 6.59 6.72 11.06
C LEU A 171 6.86 5.25 10.68
N GLY A 172 6.33 4.80 9.54
CA GLY A 172 6.36 3.38 9.15
C GLY A 172 5.59 2.47 10.11
N TYR A 173 4.60 3.00 10.81
CA TYR A 173 3.75 2.22 11.70
C TYR A 173 2.82 1.31 10.89
N GLN A 174 2.53 0.14 11.45
CA GLN A 174 1.69 -0.86 10.82
C GLN A 174 0.48 -1.19 11.71
N PRO A 175 -0.62 -1.71 11.13
CA PRO A 175 -1.75 -2.20 11.90
C PRO A 175 -1.34 -3.29 12.88
N ALA A 176 -2.02 -3.34 14.02
CA ALA A 176 -1.76 -4.33 15.06
C ALA A 176 -1.73 -5.78 14.53
N PRO A 177 -0.64 -6.54 14.83
CA PRO A 177 -0.60 -7.98 14.62
C PRO A 177 -1.72 -8.68 15.40
N LYS A 178 -2.10 -9.91 15.00
CA LYS A 178 -3.26 -10.64 15.57
C LYS A 178 -3.32 -10.64 17.11
N ALA A 179 -2.17 -10.77 17.77
CA ALA A 179 -2.09 -10.80 19.24
C ALA A 179 -2.47 -9.46 19.93
N PHE A 180 -2.33 -8.34 19.21
CA PHE A 180 -2.56 -6.99 19.72
C PHE A 180 -3.88 -6.38 19.22
N ARG A 181 -4.65 -7.10 18.38
CA ARG A 181 -5.93 -6.60 17.84
C ARG A 181 -7.00 -6.61 18.92
N ILE A 182 -7.72 -5.49 19.00
CA ILE A 182 -8.84 -5.32 19.92
C ILE A 182 -10.05 -4.89 19.10
N ARG A 183 -11.22 -5.45 19.41
CA ARG A 183 -12.45 -5.10 18.67
C ARG A 183 -12.81 -3.64 18.90
N HIS A 184 -13.34 -2.99 17.87
CA HIS A 184 -13.75 -1.58 17.90
C HIS A 184 -12.62 -0.60 18.22
N HIS A 185 -11.36 -1.00 17.99
CA HIS A 185 -10.21 -0.12 18.14
C HIS A 185 -9.39 -0.15 16.85
N GLU A 186 -8.92 1.02 16.45
CA GLU A 186 -7.87 1.16 15.45
C GLU A 186 -6.53 1.34 16.15
N ILE A 187 -5.58 0.48 15.80
CA ILE A 187 -4.28 0.40 16.49
C ILE A 187 -3.18 0.33 15.44
N VAL A 188 -2.28 1.32 15.48
CA VAL A 188 -1.12 1.42 14.61
C VAL A 188 0.14 1.66 15.44
N GLY A 189 1.23 0.99 15.11
CA GLY A 189 2.47 1.10 15.86
C GLY A 189 3.67 0.52 15.12
N ALA A 190 4.87 0.77 15.65
CA ALA A 190 6.08 0.23 15.07
C ALA A 190 6.12 -1.31 15.22
N VAL A 191 6.44 -2.02 14.15
CA VAL A 191 6.63 -3.47 14.12
C VAL A 191 8.10 -3.77 13.90
N THR A 192 8.67 -4.65 14.71
CA THR A 192 10.01 -5.20 14.48
C THR A 192 9.97 -6.71 14.55
N GLU A 193 10.26 -7.37 13.43
CA GLU A 193 10.43 -8.82 13.39
C GLU A 193 11.85 -9.20 13.87
N LYS A 194 11.92 -10.17 14.78
CA LYS A 194 13.18 -10.78 15.24
C LYS A 194 13.29 -12.20 14.70
N GLN A 195 14.51 -12.74 14.72
CA GLN A 195 14.78 -14.12 14.35
C GLN A 195 13.86 -15.08 15.14
N GLY A 196 13.31 -16.08 14.44
CA GLY A 196 12.39 -17.05 15.04
C GLY A 196 10.91 -16.64 15.04
N GLY A 197 10.53 -15.58 14.31
CA GLY A 197 9.12 -15.17 14.15
C GLY A 197 8.54 -14.43 15.35
N GLN A 198 9.38 -14.03 16.31
CA GLN A 198 8.98 -13.15 17.40
C GLN A 198 8.78 -11.73 16.87
N ILE A 199 7.65 -11.12 17.20
CA ILE A 199 7.32 -9.76 16.80
C ILE A 199 7.38 -8.87 18.04
N TRP A 200 8.06 -7.74 17.90
CA TRP A 200 7.98 -6.64 18.86
C TRP A 200 7.07 -5.58 18.28
N TYR A 201 6.08 -5.14 19.06
CA TYR A 201 5.10 -4.14 18.65
C TYR A 201 5.09 -2.98 19.63
N GLY A 202 5.22 -1.76 19.11
CA GLY A 202 5.27 -0.54 19.89
C GLY A 202 6.49 0.32 19.56
N PRO A 203 6.47 1.62 19.87
CA PRO A 203 5.36 2.37 20.46
C PRO A 203 4.12 2.38 19.53
N ALA A 204 2.91 2.39 20.11
CA ALA A 204 1.64 2.23 19.37
C ALA A 204 0.57 3.24 19.82
N VAL A 205 -0.17 3.76 18.84
CA VAL A 205 -1.36 4.58 19.03
C VAL A 205 -2.59 3.67 19.06
N VAL A 206 -3.51 3.96 19.98
CA VAL A 206 -4.80 3.28 20.12
C VAL A 206 -5.91 4.32 20.02
N LEU A 207 -6.83 4.13 19.08
CA LEU A 207 -8.07 4.89 18.97
C LEU A 207 -9.27 3.96 19.22
N SER A 208 -10.11 4.28 20.18
CA SER A 208 -11.43 3.66 20.35
C SER A 208 -12.40 4.25 19.33
N LEU A 209 -13.04 3.38 18.54
CA LEU A 209 -14.08 3.79 17.58
C LEU A 209 -15.44 4.01 18.22
N ILE A 210 -15.59 3.76 19.53
CA ILE A 210 -16.85 3.90 20.25
C ILE A 210 -17.03 5.33 20.78
N ASP A 211 -15.97 5.89 21.34
CA ASP A 211 -15.98 7.17 22.06
C ASP A 211 -14.86 8.13 21.63
N ASN A 212 -14.10 7.78 20.59
CA ASN A 212 -12.94 8.53 20.09
C ASN A 212 -11.84 8.75 21.15
N SER A 213 -11.78 7.93 22.21
CA SER A 213 -10.65 7.97 23.12
C SER A 213 -9.36 7.59 22.40
N LEU A 214 -8.35 8.46 22.50
CA LEU A 214 -7.07 8.34 21.81
C LEU A 214 -5.93 8.27 22.84
N GLY A 215 -5.07 7.26 22.72
CA GLY A 215 -3.96 7.06 23.65
C GLY A 215 -2.71 6.49 22.99
N MET A 216 -1.56 6.73 23.64
CA MET A 216 -0.26 6.21 23.25
C MET A 216 0.25 5.19 24.27
N ILE A 217 0.69 4.04 23.77
CA ILE A 217 1.42 3.03 24.53
C ILE A 217 2.86 3.06 24.04
N GLU A 218 3.77 3.60 24.84
CA GLU A 218 5.18 3.79 24.42
C GLU A 218 5.99 2.49 24.45
N ASP A 219 5.55 1.51 25.23
CA ASP A 219 6.26 0.26 25.42
C ASP A 219 6.36 -0.56 24.13
N LYS A 220 7.54 -1.15 23.90
CA LYS A 220 7.74 -2.19 22.88
C LYS A 220 7.46 -3.55 23.49
N ILE A 221 6.38 -4.19 23.05
CA ILE A 221 5.87 -5.43 23.64
C ILE A 221 6.13 -6.60 22.71
N SER A 222 6.69 -7.67 23.27
CA SER A 222 6.92 -8.91 22.56
C SER A 222 5.61 -9.69 22.40
N SER A 223 5.40 -10.27 21.22
CA SER A 223 4.28 -11.18 20.92
C SER A 223 4.28 -12.47 21.76
N LEU A 224 5.37 -12.75 22.50
CA LEU A 224 5.50 -13.92 23.38
C LEU A 224 5.25 -13.58 24.85
N ASP A 225 5.23 -12.30 25.22
CA ASP A 225 5.03 -11.87 26.61
C ASP A 225 3.54 -11.67 26.88
N LYS A 226 2.87 -12.75 27.29
CA LYS A 226 1.41 -12.73 27.54
C LYS A 226 0.99 -11.71 28.60
N ALA A 227 1.81 -11.49 29.63
CA ALA A 227 1.48 -10.55 30.70
C ALA A 227 1.50 -9.11 30.19
N LYS A 228 2.50 -8.75 29.40
CA LYS A 228 2.55 -7.41 28.77
C LYS A 228 1.49 -7.22 27.70
N ILE A 229 1.14 -8.26 26.95
CA ILE A 229 0.02 -8.21 26.00
C ILE A 229 -1.30 -7.97 26.73
N GLU A 230 -1.51 -8.62 27.88
CA GLU A 230 -2.71 -8.40 28.68
C GLU A 230 -2.75 -6.95 29.19
N HIS A 231 -1.65 -6.44 29.75
CA HIS A 231 -1.56 -5.04 30.16
C HIS A 231 -1.81 -4.06 29.00
N PHE A 232 -1.23 -4.30 27.81
CA PHE A 232 -1.52 -3.53 26.60
C PHE A 232 -3.03 -3.49 26.30
N GLN A 233 -3.71 -4.63 26.41
CA GLN A 233 -5.15 -4.72 26.20
C GLN A 233 -5.94 -3.97 27.28
N GLN A 234 -5.50 -3.98 28.54
CA GLN A 234 -6.13 -3.21 29.61
C GLN A 234 -6.03 -1.70 29.34
N VAL A 235 -4.83 -1.21 28.96
CA VAL A 235 -4.60 0.19 28.62
C VAL A 235 -5.45 0.59 27.40
N ALA A 236 -5.41 -0.20 26.34
CA ALA A 236 -6.17 0.06 25.12
C ALA A 236 -7.69 0.06 25.34
N GLN A 237 -8.21 -0.73 26.30
CA GLN A 237 -9.62 -0.75 26.69
C GLN A 237 -10.00 0.35 27.69
N GLY A 238 -9.08 1.26 28.04
CA GLY A 238 -9.30 2.35 28.98
C GLY A 238 -9.40 1.92 30.45
N LYS A 239 -8.99 0.69 30.79
CA LYS A 239 -8.97 0.20 32.18
C LYS A 239 -7.72 0.64 32.93
N GLU A 240 -6.65 0.95 32.19
CA GLU A 240 -5.44 1.58 32.69
C GLU A 240 -5.12 2.83 31.86
N LYS A 241 -4.41 3.79 32.43
CA LYS A 241 -4.09 5.04 31.73
C LYS A 241 -2.93 4.85 30.75
N PRO A 242 -3.03 5.34 29.50
CA PRO A 242 -1.91 5.35 28.57
C PRO A 242 -0.83 6.37 28.99
N SER A 243 0.35 6.29 28.38
CA SER A 243 1.48 7.20 28.62
C SER A 243 1.14 8.64 28.20
N VAL A 244 0.41 8.77 27.09
CA VAL A 244 -0.09 10.04 26.53
C VAL A 244 -1.54 9.82 26.09
N GLU A 245 -2.41 10.81 26.30
CA GLU A 245 -3.83 10.74 25.93
C GLU A 245 -4.34 12.01 25.24
N GLY A 246 -5.41 11.86 24.46
CA GLY A 246 -6.08 12.97 23.80
C GLY A 246 -5.21 13.66 22.76
N LYS A 247 -5.28 15.00 22.69
CA LYS A 247 -4.58 15.83 21.69
C LYS A 247 -3.06 15.73 21.79
N GLU A 248 -2.55 15.45 22.99
CA GLU A 248 -1.11 15.32 23.24
C GLU A 248 -0.49 14.16 22.45
N VAL A 249 -1.30 13.18 22.03
CA VAL A 249 -0.87 12.11 21.12
C VAL A 249 -0.39 12.68 19.79
N PHE A 250 -1.05 13.70 19.23
CA PHE A 250 -0.60 14.33 17.98
C PHE A 250 0.70 15.11 18.15
N ARG A 251 0.92 15.71 19.33
CA ARG A 251 2.20 16.34 19.66
C ARG A 251 3.31 15.29 19.74
N TYR A 252 3.07 14.17 20.43
CA TYR A 252 4.01 13.06 20.50
C TYR A 252 4.39 12.53 19.11
N LEU A 253 3.39 12.34 18.23
CA LEU A 253 3.64 11.85 16.87
C LEU A 253 4.40 12.87 16.01
N THR A 254 4.13 14.16 16.19
CA THR A 254 4.88 15.25 15.53
C THR A 254 6.35 15.19 15.91
N ASP A 255 6.63 15.16 17.22
CA ASP A 255 8.00 15.07 17.74
C ASP A 255 8.71 13.81 17.20
N ALA A 256 8.02 12.67 17.18
CA ALA A 256 8.55 11.42 16.66
C ALA A 256 8.91 11.49 15.16
N VAL A 257 8.13 12.22 14.34
CA VAL A 257 8.44 12.41 12.91
C VAL A 257 9.63 13.34 12.71
N LEU A 258 9.70 14.44 13.48
CA LEU A 258 10.76 15.45 13.34
C LEU A 258 12.11 15.02 13.93
N MET A 259 12.14 13.95 14.73
CA MET A 259 13.35 13.36 15.30
C MET A 259 13.97 12.23 14.45
N GLN A 260 13.35 11.82 13.34
CA GLN A 260 13.92 10.83 12.41
C GLN A 260 15.11 11.38 11.62
#